data_AF-A0A178FB88-F1
#
_entry.id   AF-A0A178FB88-F1
#
_cell.length_a   1.000
_cell.length_b   1.000
_cell.length_c   1.000
_cell.angle_alpha   90.00
_cell.angle_beta   90.00
_cell.angle_gamma   90.00
#
_symmetry.space_group_name_H-M   'P 1'
#
loop_
_entity.id
_entity.type
_entity.pdbx_description
1 polymer ?
#
loop_
_entity_poly.entity_id
_entity_poly.type
_entity_poly.pdbx_seq_one_letter_code
_entity_poly.pdbx_strand_id
1 'polypeptide(L)'
;MKIVPLPTPVEVNQPTTIRSTVTPTFGGAPCRRCLKNAALNEDVLLVSYNPFLPENRDTPYSGPGPIFVHADECPWYDGTQDNELGIPARYHARSLTARAYDAGNMMVWSKVVEGAKLMETLKTEVFGDPELEAEYVHVHFTGPGCFAFKVVP
;
A
#
# COMPACT_ATOMS: atom_id res chain seq x y z
N MET A 1 -0.65 -15.23 -4.32
CA MET A 1 -0.76 -13.78 -4.15
C MET A 1 0.54 -13.24 -3.61
N LYS A 2 0.97 -12.09 -4.14
CA LYS A 2 2.21 -11.41 -3.76
C LYS A 2 1.93 -9.94 -3.42
N ILE A 3 2.53 -9.46 -2.33
CA ILE A 3 2.52 -8.05 -1.97
C ILE A 3 3.60 -7.31 -2.76
N VAL A 4 3.23 -6.17 -3.34
CA VAL A 4 4.09 -5.24 -4.07
C VAL A 4 4.05 -3.89 -3.33
N PRO A 5 5.10 -3.53 -2.59
CA PRO A 5 5.10 -2.37 -1.69
C PRO A 5 4.98 -1.03 -2.42
N LEU A 6 5.72 -0.89 -3.52
CA LEU A 6 5.76 0.29 -4.38
C LEU A 6 5.69 -0.19 -5.84
N PRO A 7 4.49 -0.33 -6.43
CA PRO A 7 4.36 -0.76 -7.82
C PRO A 7 4.94 0.22 -8.85
N THR A 8 5.19 1.47 -8.46
CA THR A 8 5.83 2.49 -9.30
C THR A 8 7.06 3.06 -8.59
N PRO A 9 8.06 3.58 -9.32
CA PRO A 9 9.20 4.25 -8.72
C PRO A 9 8.76 5.44 -7.86
N VAL A 10 9.35 5.58 -6.67
CA VAL A 10 9.12 6.73 -5.80
C VAL A 10 10.18 7.79 -6.08
N GLU A 11 9.74 8.94 -6.57
CA GLU A 11 10.56 10.14 -6.65
C GLU A 11 10.46 10.90 -5.33
N VAL A 12 11.57 11.05 -4.62
CA VAL A 12 11.59 11.74 -3.31
C VAL A 12 11.95 13.22 -3.41
N ASN A 13 12.50 13.68 -4.53
CA ASN A 13 12.92 15.07 -4.73
C ASN A 13 11.83 15.90 -5.42
N GLN A 14 10.63 15.91 -4.84
CA GLN A 14 9.49 16.67 -5.34
C GLN A 14 9.38 18.02 -4.61
N PRO A 15 8.83 19.06 -5.22
CA PRO A 15 8.52 20.32 -4.53
C PRO A 15 7.60 20.14 -3.31
N THR A 16 6.78 19.09 -3.31
CA THR A 16 5.84 18.74 -2.24
C THR A 16 6.42 17.81 -1.17
N THR A 17 7.70 17.42 -1.28
CA THR A 17 8.32 16.53 -0.28
C THR A 17 8.50 17.24 1.04
N ILE A 18 8.01 16.63 2.11
CA ILE A 18 8.19 17.12 3.49
C ILE A 18 9.06 16.13 4.25
N ARG A 19 10.18 16.62 4.80
CA ARG A 19 10.98 15.86 5.76
C ARG A 19 10.45 16.07 7.17
N SER A 20 10.29 15.01 7.93
CA SER A 20 9.83 15.04 9.32
C SER A 20 10.55 14.00 10.15
N THR A 21 10.73 14.28 11.44
CA THR A 21 11.26 13.32 12.42
C THR A 21 10.11 12.69 13.20
N VAL A 22 10.16 11.38 13.44
CA VAL A 22 9.12 10.68 14.21
C VAL A 22 9.19 11.07 15.68
N THR A 23 8.05 11.46 16.25
CA THR A 23 7.89 11.86 17.66
C THR A 23 6.91 10.93 18.39
N PRO A 24 6.82 10.95 19.73
CA PRO A 24 5.88 10.10 20.47
C PRO A 24 4.40 10.40 20.17
N THR A 25 4.08 11.62 19.77
CA THR A 25 2.72 12.07 19.42
C THR A 25 2.39 11.88 17.95
N PHE A 26 3.39 11.60 17.13
CA PHE A 26 3.24 11.30 15.71
C PHE A 26 3.13 9.78 15.53
N GLY A 27 1.89 9.31 15.39
CA GLY A 27 1.57 7.90 15.17
C GLY A 27 2.39 7.33 14.01
N GLY A 28 3.09 6.22 14.26
CA GLY A 28 4.23 5.75 13.47
C GLY A 28 4.09 5.89 11.95
N ALA A 29 5.12 6.44 11.31
CA ALA A 29 5.21 6.61 9.87
C ALA A 29 5.54 5.27 9.20
N PRO A 30 4.58 4.60 8.53
CA PRO A 30 4.87 3.34 7.84
C PRO A 30 5.57 3.66 6.53
N CYS A 31 6.85 3.30 6.45
CA CYS A 31 7.63 3.35 5.23
C CYS A 31 7.02 2.40 4.19
N ARG A 32 6.68 2.95 3.03
CA ARG A 32 6.06 2.18 1.95
C ARG A 32 7.03 1.27 1.21
N ARG A 33 8.35 1.41 1.37
CA ARG A 33 9.37 0.57 0.70
C ARG A 33 9.58 -0.77 1.40
N CYS A 34 9.87 -0.73 2.70
CA CYS A 34 10.14 -1.92 3.53
C CYS A 34 8.90 -2.44 4.26
N LEU A 35 7.79 -1.70 4.18
CA LEU A 35 6.56 -1.86 4.95
C LEU A 35 6.77 -1.78 6.47
N LYS A 36 7.92 -1.27 6.95
CA LYS A 36 8.22 -1.06 8.38
C LYS A 36 7.78 0.31 8.87
N ASN A 37 7.50 0.44 10.17
CA ASN A 37 7.36 1.75 10.78
C ASN A 37 8.75 2.33 11.02
N ALA A 38 8.92 3.62 10.79
CA ALA A 38 10.05 4.36 11.29
C ALA A 38 10.05 4.37 12.82
N ALA A 39 11.25 4.28 13.40
CA ALA A 39 11.49 4.33 14.83
C ALA A 39 11.37 5.76 15.37
N LEU A 40 11.27 5.90 16.68
CA LEU A 40 11.30 7.20 17.35
C LEU A 40 12.61 7.93 17.03
N ASN A 41 12.53 9.24 16.75
CA ASN A 41 13.63 10.10 16.33
C ASN A 41 14.24 9.76 14.95
N GLU A 42 13.63 8.87 14.18
CA GLU A 42 14.04 8.58 12.81
C GLU A 42 13.42 9.60 11.84
N ASP A 43 14.17 9.98 10.81
CA ASP A 43 13.70 10.87 9.75
C ASP A 43 12.96 10.10 8.64
N VAL A 44 11.83 10.67 8.23
CA VAL A 44 10.99 10.17 7.14
C VAL A 44 10.72 11.29 6.14
N LEU A 45 10.41 10.88 4.92
CA LEU A 45 9.92 11.75 3.85
C LEU A 45 8.45 11.43 3.60
N LEU A 46 7.62 12.47 3.66
CA LEU A 46 6.24 12.45 3.21
C LEU A 46 6.22 12.95 1.76
N VAL A 47 5.81 12.08 0.84
CA VAL A 47 5.86 12.33 -0.61
C VAL A 47 4.52 12.07 -1.27
N SER A 48 4.28 12.75 -2.40
CA SER A 48 3.12 12.52 -3.26
C SER A 48 3.40 11.31 -4.15
N TYR A 49 2.54 10.30 -4.10
CA TYR A 49 2.78 9.03 -4.78
C TYR A 49 1.53 8.52 -5.49
N ASN A 50 1.67 8.17 -6.77
CA ASN A 50 0.62 7.54 -7.56
C ASN A 50 0.98 6.06 -7.81
N PRO A 51 0.19 5.10 -7.27
CA PRO A 51 0.46 3.67 -7.43
C PRO A 51 0.11 3.12 -8.82
N PHE A 52 -0.56 3.89 -9.68
CA PHE A 52 -0.81 3.52 -11.07
C PHE A 52 0.43 3.81 -11.93
N LEU A 53 0.86 2.80 -12.69
CA LEU A 53 1.98 2.88 -13.63
C LEU A 53 1.75 4.00 -14.64
N PRO A 54 2.75 4.86 -14.94
CA PRO A 54 2.61 5.99 -15.86
C PRO A 54 1.91 5.68 -17.18
N GLU A 55 2.24 4.54 -17.79
CA GLU A 55 1.67 4.03 -19.03
C GLU A 55 0.18 3.67 -18.95
N ASN A 56 -0.35 3.47 -17.74
CA ASN A 56 -1.69 2.99 -17.45
C ASN A 56 -2.47 3.96 -16.52
N ARG A 57 -2.13 5.25 -16.53
CA ARG A 57 -2.79 6.28 -15.68
C ARG A 57 -4.10 6.84 -16.25
N ASP A 58 -4.48 6.46 -17.45
CA ASP A 58 -5.72 6.90 -18.09
C ASP A 58 -6.94 6.15 -17.53
N THR A 59 -7.22 6.42 -16.25
CA THR A 59 -8.36 5.86 -15.51
C THR A 59 -8.88 6.91 -14.53
N PRO A 60 -10.22 7.03 -14.32
CA PRO A 60 -10.79 7.97 -13.37
C PRO A 60 -10.39 7.68 -11.91
N TYR A 61 -9.80 6.52 -11.63
CA TYR A 61 -9.32 6.14 -10.29
C TYR A 61 -7.87 6.54 -10.01
N SER A 62 -7.13 6.99 -11.02
CA SER A 62 -5.73 7.40 -10.87
C SER A 62 -5.65 8.72 -10.11
N GLY A 63 -4.81 8.76 -9.09
CA GLY A 63 -4.58 9.97 -8.31
C GLY A 63 -3.43 9.78 -7.33
N PRO A 64 -2.58 10.80 -7.13
CA PRO A 64 -1.54 10.72 -6.13
C PRO A 64 -2.13 10.82 -4.71
N GLY A 65 -1.48 10.16 -3.76
CA GLY A 65 -1.77 10.29 -2.34
C GLY A 65 -0.49 10.36 -1.51
N PRO A 66 -0.57 10.84 -0.26
CA PRO A 66 0.61 10.97 0.59
C PRO A 66 1.09 9.59 1.08
N ILE A 67 2.38 9.29 0.95
CA ILE A 67 3.01 8.14 1.58
C ILE A 67 4.26 8.56 2.36
N PHE A 68 4.58 7.79 3.39
CA PHE A 68 5.87 7.89 4.06
C PHE A 68 6.87 6.90 3.46
N VAL A 69 8.13 7.33 3.34
CA VAL A 69 9.31 6.48 3.16
C VAL A 69 10.39 6.93 4.14
N HIS A 70 11.32 6.03 4.51
CA HIS A 70 12.49 6.44 5.29
C HIS A 70 13.31 7.48 4.52
N ALA A 71 13.89 8.46 5.22
CA ALA A 71 14.81 9.41 4.61
C ALA A 71 16.13 8.73 4.20
N ASP A 72 16.59 7.80 5.03
CA ASP A 72 17.75 6.95 4.74
C ASP A 72 17.35 5.68 3.99
N GLU A 73 18.33 5.02 3.38
CA GLU A 73 18.09 3.77 2.67
C GLU A 73 17.59 2.66 3.63
N CYS A 74 16.56 1.95 3.18
CA CYS A 74 16.05 0.77 3.85
C CYS A 74 15.92 -0.38 2.85
N PRO A 75 15.95 -1.65 3.31
CA PRO A 75 15.75 -2.79 2.43
C PRO A 75 14.38 -2.73 1.76
N TRP A 76 14.28 -3.31 0.58
CA TRP A 76 12.99 -3.56 -0.05
C TRP A 76 12.24 -4.64 0.72
N TYR A 77 10.92 -4.51 0.81
CA TYR A 77 10.11 -5.60 1.33
C TYR A 77 10.18 -6.80 0.38
N ASP A 78 10.41 -7.98 0.95
CA ASP A 78 10.68 -9.24 0.25
C ASP A 78 9.78 -10.39 0.73
N GLY A 79 8.77 -10.11 1.56
CA GLY A 79 7.86 -11.12 2.12
C GLY A 79 8.38 -11.84 3.37
N THR A 80 9.65 -11.65 3.77
CA THR A 80 10.21 -12.31 4.98
C THR A 80 9.54 -11.89 6.29
N GLN A 81 8.81 -10.77 6.26
CA GLN A 81 8.07 -10.24 7.41
C GLN A 81 6.61 -10.73 7.46
N ASP A 82 6.18 -11.49 6.46
CA ASP A 82 4.84 -12.06 6.42
C ASP A 82 4.75 -13.19 7.43
N ASN A 83 3.60 -13.30 8.07
CA ASN A 83 3.29 -14.42 8.93
C ASN A 83 2.43 -15.45 8.18
N GLU A 84 1.84 -16.40 8.90
CA GLU A 84 0.93 -17.41 8.37
C GLU A 84 -0.29 -16.84 7.62
N LEU A 85 -0.63 -15.57 7.84
CA LEU A 85 -1.70 -14.87 7.12
C LEU A 85 -1.23 -14.23 5.80
N GLY A 86 0.06 -14.35 5.45
CA GLY A 86 0.62 -13.81 4.21
C GLY A 86 0.75 -12.28 4.18
N ILE A 87 0.78 -11.64 5.35
CA ILE A 87 0.93 -10.19 5.51
C ILE A 87 1.63 -9.87 6.84
N PRO A 88 2.42 -8.78 6.97
CA PRO A 88 3.08 -8.48 8.23
C PRO A 88 2.10 -8.20 9.38
N ALA A 89 2.42 -8.69 10.58
CA ALA A 89 1.52 -8.63 11.75
C ALA A 89 1.00 -7.23 12.13
N ARG A 90 1.78 -6.18 11.82
CA ARG A 90 1.39 -4.78 12.03
C ARG A 90 0.07 -4.39 11.34
N TYR A 91 -0.29 -5.09 10.26
CA TYR A 91 -1.47 -4.78 9.46
C TYR A 91 -2.72 -5.47 10.02
N HIS A 92 -2.59 -6.50 10.86
CA HIS A 92 -3.73 -7.32 11.29
C HIS A 92 -4.80 -6.53 12.02
N ALA A 93 -4.39 -5.63 12.93
CA ALA A 93 -5.28 -4.78 13.71
C ALA A 93 -5.75 -3.51 12.96
N ARG A 94 -5.32 -3.32 11.70
CA ARG A 94 -5.69 -2.15 10.90
C ARG A 94 -6.96 -2.45 10.11
N SER A 95 -7.88 -1.49 10.04
CA SER A 95 -8.89 -1.45 8.99
C SER A 95 -8.23 -1.00 7.68
N LEU A 96 -8.37 -1.83 6.66
CA LEU A 96 -7.81 -1.60 5.33
C LEU A 96 -8.95 -1.48 4.32
N THR A 97 -8.76 -0.64 3.32
CA THR A 97 -9.67 -0.54 2.17
C THR A 97 -8.97 -1.22 0.99
N ALA A 98 -9.53 -2.33 0.53
CA ALA A 98 -9.07 -3.04 -0.65
C ALA A 98 -9.92 -2.62 -1.86
N ARG A 99 -9.27 -2.34 -2.98
CA ARG A 99 -9.89 -1.95 -4.26
C ARG A 99 -9.28 -2.80 -5.35
N ALA A 100 -10.06 -3.66 -5.97
CA ALA A 100 -9.63 -4.51 -7.08
C ALA A 100 -9.84 -3.78 -8.40
N TYR A 101 -8.91 -3.98 -9.33
CA TYR A 101 -8.94 -3.37 -10.66
C TYR A 101 -8.74 -4.44 -11.73
N ASP A 102 -9.42 -4.27 -12.85
CA ASP A 102 -9.23 -5.05 -14.07
C ASP A 102 -8.01 -4.59 -14.87
N ALA A 103 -7.78 -5.19 -16.04
CA ALA A 103 -6.71 -4.83 -16.97
C ALA A 103 -6.81 -3.39 -17.50
N GLY A 104 -8.02 -2.81 -17.51
CA GLY A 104 -8.28 -1.42 -17.89
C GLY A 104 -8.08 -0.42 -16.74
N ASN A 105 -7.66 -0.88 -15.56
CA ASN A 105 -7.57 -0.09 -14.33
C ASN A 105 -8.92 0.47 -13.87
N MET A 106 -10.02 -0.20 -14.21
CA MET A 106 -11.35 0.12 -13.69
C MET A 106 -11.61 -0.67 -12.42
N MET A 107 -12.19 -0.02 -11.42
CA MET A 107 -12.48 -0.67 -10.15
C MET A 107 -13.66 -1.62 -10.33
N VAL A 108 -13.42 -2.91 -10.14
CA VAL A 108 -14.43 -3.98 -10.27
C VAL A 108 -14.95 -4.45 -8.92
N TRP A 109 -14.20 -4.22 -7.85
CA TRP A 109 -14.59 -4.61 -6.49
C TRP A 109 -13.94 -3.71 -5.45
N SER A 110 -14.62 -3.50 -4.32
CA SER A 110 -14.02 -2.84 -3.16
C SER A 110 -14.65 -3.26 -1.85
N LYS A 111 -13.84 -3.28 -0.79
CA LYS A 111 -14.30 -3.63 0.55
C LYS A 111 -13.39 -3.03 1.63
N VAL A 112 -13.99 -2.64 2.74
CA VAL A 112 -13.25 -2.40 3.99
C VAL A 112 -13.10 -3.74 4.71
N VAL A 113 -11.87 -4.13 4.99
CA VAL A 113 -11.52 -5.42 5.60
C VAL A 113 -10.61 -5.21 6.81
N GLU A 114 -10.77 -6.07 7.81
CA GLU A 114 -9.77 -6.23 8.86
C GLU A 114 -8.49 -6.80 8.24
N GLY A 115 -7.33 -6.26 8.56
CA GLY A 115 -6.09 -6.69 7.92
C GLY A 115 -5.74 -8.17 8.15
N ALA A 116 -6.20 -8.76 9.27
CA ALA A 116 -6.05 -10.19 9.52
C ALA A 116 -6.82 -11.07 8.51
N LYS A 117 -7.90 -10.55 7.91
CA LYS A 117 -8.73 -11.25 6.93
C LYS A 117 -8.42 -10.87 5.48
N LEU A 118 -7.57 -9.86 5.26
CA LEU A 118 -7.31 -9.30 3.94
C LEU A 118 -6.95 -10.38 2.91
N MET A 119 -5.91 -11.18 3.18
CA MET A 119 -5.44 -12.15 2.20
C MET A 119 -6.48 -13.25 1.93
N GLU A 120 -7.18 -13.72 2.96
CA GLU A 120 -8.27 -14.68 2.77
C GLU A 120 -9.39 -14.09 1.90
N THR A 121 -9.85 -12.87 2.21
CA THR A 121 -10.89 -12.18 1.43
C THR A 121 -10.47 -11.97 -0.02
N LEU A 122 -9.24 -11.55 -0.30
CA LEU A 122 -8.78 -11.39 -1.68
C LEU A 122 -8.71 -12.73 -2.41
N LYS A 123 -8.34 -13.81 -1.73
CA LYS A 123 -8.29 -15.15 -2.31
C LYS A 123 -9.68 -15.66 -2.70
N THR A 124 -10.69 -15.42 -1.87
CA THR A 124 -12.03 -16.01 -2.05
C THR A 124 -12.95 -15.14 -2.90
N GLU A 125 -12.94 -13.82 -2.67
CA GLU A 125 -13.89 -12.88 -3.27
C GLU A 125 -13.32 -12.16 -4.50
N VAL A 126 -12.00 -12.16 -4.70
CA VAL A 126 -11.36 -11.41 -5.79
C VAL A 126 -10.67 -12.34 -6.77
N PHE A 127 -9.54 -12.93 -6.39
CA PHE A 127 -8.75 -13.79 -7.28
C PHE A 127 -9.32 -15.21 -7.41
N GLY A 128 -10.33 -15.54 -6.60
CA GLY A 128 -11.08 -16.80 -6.69
C GLY A 128 -12.33 -16.69 -7.56
N ASP A 129 -12.73 -15.48 -7.96
CA ASP A 129 -13.90 -15.21 -8.79
C ASP A 129 -13.48 -14.95 -10.24
N PRO A 130 -13.67 -15.91 -11.17
CA PRO A 130 -13.27 -15.74 -12.56
C PRO A 130 -14.12 -14.71 -13.31
N GLU A 131 -15.33 -14.38 -12.84
CA GLU A 131 -16.19 -13.38 -13.49
C GLU A 131 -15.78 -11.95 -13.15
N LEU A 132 -15.01 -11.74 -12.08
CA LEU A 132 -14.59 -10.42 -11.63
C LEU A 132 -13.47 -9.81 -12.48
N GLU A 133 -12.70 -10.64 -13.20
CA GLU A 133 -11.59 -10.23 -14.08
C GLU A 133 -10.56 -9.31 -13.40
N ALA A 134 -10.41 -9.41 -12.08
CA ALA A 134 -9.50 -8.57 -11.30
C ALA A 134 -8.03 -8.98 -11.50
N GLU A 135 -7.22 -8.07 -12.02
CA GLU A 135 -5.78 -8.27 -12.26
C GLU A 135 -4.94 -7.95 -11.01
N TYR A 136 -5.40 -6.99 -10.20
CA TYR A 136 -4.71 -6.62 -8.98
C TYR A 136 -5.58 -5.86 -7.99
N VAL A 137 -5.07 -5.70 -6.77
CA VAL A 137 -5.74 -4.97 -5.70
C VAL A 137 -4.82 -3.87 -5.15
N HIS A 138 -5.30 -2.64 -5.07
CA HIS A 138 -4.67 -1.63 -4.21
C HIS A 138 -5.26 -1.69 -2.81
N VAL A 139 -4.37 -1.76 -1.83
CA VAL A 139 -4.74 -1.73 -0.41
C VAL A 139 -4.39 -0.36 0.14
N HIS A 140 -5.32 0.25 0.86
CA HIS A 140 -5.18 1.56 1.47
C HIS A 140 -5.46 1.47 2.98
N PHE A 141 -4.87 2.37 3.76
CA PHE A 141 -5.27 2.55 5.15
C PHE A 141 -6.62 3.28 5.20
N THR A 142 -7.66 2.67 5.79
CA THR A 142 -9.03 3.20 5.69
C THR A 142 -9.20 4.61 6.25
N GLY A 143 -8.59 4.93 7.39
CA GLY A 143 -8.71 6.26 7.99
C GLY A 143 -8.06 7.36 7.15
N PRO A 144 -6.73 7.32 6.94
CA PRO A 144 -6.03 8.34 6.15
C PRO A 144 -6.23 8.25 4.62
N GLY A 145 -6.73 7.12 4.11
CA GLY A 145 -6.92 6.86 2.67
C GLY A 145 -5.64 6.61 1.86
N CYS A 146 -4.46 6.74 2.47
CA CYS A 146 -3.20 6.57 1.76
C CYS A 146 -2.94 5.12 1.33
N PHE A 147 -2.27 4.97 0.19
CA PHE A 147 -1.86 3.68 -0.36
C PHE A 147 -0.95 2.95 0.63
N ALA A 148 -1.21 1.66 0.88
CA ALA A 148 -0.41 0.80 1.75
C ALA A 148 0.54 -0.06 0.90
N PHE A 149 -0.03 -0.88 0.01
CA PHE A 149 0.70 -1.74 -0.94
C PHE A 149 -0.30 -2.27 -2.00
N LYS A 150 0.24 -2.88 -3.06
CA LYS A 150 -0.52 -3.59 -4.09
C LYS A 150 -0.47 -5.09 -3.81
N VAL A 151 -1.53 -5.82 -4.13
CA VAL A 151 -1.55 -7.29 -4.15
C VAL A 151 -1.83 -7.74 -5.57
N VAL A 152 -1.06 -8.72 -6.03
CA VAL A 152 -1.27 -9.43 -7.31
C VAL A 152 -1.53 -10.91 -7.00
N PRO A 153 -2.20 -11.66 -7.89
CA PRO A 153 -2.48 -13.08 -7.69
C PRO A 153 -1.23 -13.94 -7.47
#